data_AF-A0A293MJM3-F1
#
_entry.id   AF-A0A293MJM3-F1
#
_cell.length_a   1.000
_cell.length_b   1.000
_cell.length_c   1.000
_cell.angle_alpha   90.00
_cell.angle_beta   90.00
_cell.angle_gamma   90.00
#
_symmetry.space_group_name_H-M   'P 1'
#
loop_
_entity.id
_entity.type
_entity.pdbx_description
1 polymer ?
#
loop_
_entity_poly.entity_id
_entity_poly.type
_entity_poly.pdbx_seq_one_letter_code
_entity_poly.pdbx_strand_id
1 'polypeptide(L)'
;MLKTCKLALRRIVSSASNMENVNVRLVPGNTNMLIWVDLELTGLNMDKDRVMEVACLVTDGKLNVVAEAPTVVVHQPDDVLEGMDDWCKEHHGQSGLTKACKESKMTVEEAEKIMLDFVRQYTPPGKCPLAGNTVFMDRLFLQRHMPAFEKHMHYRIVDVSSVKELCKRWYPQAYRDALQVKSGSHRYMLRTFLIRLS
;
A
#
# COMPACT_ATOMS: atom_id res chain seq x y z
N MET A 1 6.11 -10.15 -34.94
CA MET A 1 5.92 -9.65 -33.56
C MET A 1 5.16 -10.60 -32.61
N LEU A 2 4.64 -11.76 -33.04
CA LEU A 2 4.00 -12.76 -32.12
C LEU A 2 4.87 -13.99 -31.77
N LYS A 3 6.04 -14.17 -32.41
CA LYS A 3 6.92 -15.35 -32.15
C LYS A 3 7.85 -15.17 -30.95
N THR A 4 8.15 -13.94 -30.55
CA THR A 4 9.04 -13.61 -29.42
C THR A 4 8.39 -13.87 -28.04
N CYS A 5 7.05 -13.74 -27.91
CA CYS A 5 6.34 -14.05 -26.66
C CYS A 5 6.30 -15.55 -26.32
N LYS A 6 6.22 -16.44 -27.32
CA LYS A 6 6.17 -17.90 -27.07
C LYS A 6 7.52 -18.47 -26.62
N LEU A 7 8.63 -17.85 -27.01
CA LEU A 7 9.97 -18.29 -26.60
C LEU A 7 10.29 -17.91 -25.13
N ALA A 8 9.72 -16.80 -24.64
CA ALA A 8 9.86 -16.38 -23.25
C ALA A 8 9.14 -17.34 -22.28
N LEU A 9 7.95 -17.85 -22.64
CA LEU A 9 7.20 -18.79 -21.80
C LEU A 9 7.90 -20.14 -21.59
N ARG A 10 8.63 -20.66 -22.59
CA ARG A 10 9.32 -21.96 -22.46
C ARG A 10 10.54 -21.92 -21.54
N ARG A 11 11.18 -20.75 -21.35
CA ARG A 11 12.29 -20.57 -20.42
C ARG A 11 11.85 -20.51 -18.95
N ILE A 12 10.62 -20.04 -18.69
CA ILE A 12 10.06 -19.91 -17.34
C ILE A 12 9.76 -21.28 -16.72
N VAL A 13 9.35 -22.25 -17.53
CA VAL A 13 9.00 -23.60 -17.04
C VAL A 13 10.23 -24.40 -16.63
N SER A 14 11.43 -24.13 -17.19
CA SER A 14 12.64 -24.89 -16.84
C SER A 14 13.43 -24.33 -15.65
N SER A 15 13.05 -23.17 -15.10
CA SER A 15 13.75 -22.57 -13.94
C SER A 15 13.05 -22.84 -12.61
N ALA A 16 11.94 -23.57 -12.60
CA ALA A 16 11.15 -23.91 -11.41
C ALA A 16 11.83 -24.92 -10.46
N SER A 17 13.10 -25.26 -10.67
CA SER A 17 13.85 -26.20 -9.83
C SER A 17 14.96 -25.61 -8.96
N ASN A 18 15.22 -24.29 -9.00
CA ASN A 18 16.23 -23.68 -8.11
C ASN A 18 15.62 -22.58 -7.25
N MET A 19 15.02 -22.98 -6.14
CA MET A 19 14.64 -22.10 -5.04
C MET A 19 15.84 -21.98 -4.09
N GLU A 20 16.91 -21.32 -4.55
CA GLU A 20 18.04 -20.95 -3.70
C GLU A 20 17.96 -19.45 -3.36
N ASN A 21 17.81 -19.17 -2.07
CA ASN A 21 18.15 -17.95 -1.35
C ASN A 21 18.34 -16.69 -2.23
N VAL A 22 17.26 -15.97 -2.51
CA VAL A 22 17.35 -14.62 -3.08
C VAL A 22 17.82 -13.68 -1.97
N ASN A 23 19.13 -13.63 -1.81
CA ASN A 23 19.81 -12.57 -1.08
C ASN A 23 19.65 -11.31 -1.92
N VAL A 24 18.55 -10.56 -1.71
CA VAL A 24 18.31 -9.28 -2.39
C VAL A 24 19.40 -8.34 -1.94
N ARG A 25 20.50 -8.29 -2.69
CA ARG A 25 21.53 -7.27 -2.51
C ARG A 25 20.83 -5.94 -2.69
N LEU A 26 20.67 -5.19 -1.60
CA LEU A 26 20.34 -3.78 -1.63
C LEU A 26 21.34 -3.13 -2.58
N VAL A 27 20.88 -2.79 -3.80
CA VAL A 27 21.72 -2.06 -4.74
C VAL A 27 21.62 -0.60 -4.31
N PRO A 28 22.70 0.00 -3.75
CA PRO A 28 22.66 1.40 -3.37
C PRO A 28 22.30 2.23 -4.61
N GLY A 29 21.23 3.03 -4.52
CA GLY A 29 20.75 3.83 -5.64
C GLY A 29 19.74 3.15 -6.58
N ASN A 30 19.16 2.00 -6.21
CA ASN A 30 18.02 1.46 -6.97
C ASN A 30 16.79 2.38 -6.82
N THR A 31 16.54 3.22 -7.81
CA THR A 31 15.40 4.14 -7.85
C THR A 31 14.13 3.51 -8.43
N ASN A 32 14.16 2.23 -8.77
CA ASN A 32 13.04 1.53 -9.42
C ASN A 32 12.13 0.79 -8.43
N MET A 33 12.18 1.15 -7.15
CA MET A 33 11.34 0.59 -6.10
C MET A 33 10.04 1.41 -5.95
N LEU A 34 8.99 0.76 -5.45
CA LEU A 34 7.70 1.38 -5.12
C LEU A 34 7.47 1.31 -3.62
N ILE A 35 7.02 2.42 -3.03
CA ILE A 35 6.65 2.49 -1.61
C ILE A 35 5.13 2.44 -1.56
N TRP A 36 4.62 1.32 -1.09
CA TRP A 36 3.22 0.99 -1.05
C TRP A 36 2.66 1.33 0.34
N VAL A 37 1.62 2.17 0.40
CA VAL A 37 1.01 2.63 1.67
C VAL A 37 -0.50 2.50 1.57
N ASP A 38 -1.11 2.14 2.69
CA ASP A 38 -2.57 2.08 2.90
C ASP A 38 -2.84 2.70 4.27
N LEU A 39 -3.75 3.68 4.31
CA LEU A 39 -4.19 4.33 5.55
C LEU A 39 -5.64 3.97 5.82
N GLU A 40 -5.94 3.62 7.07
CA GLU A 40 -7.31 3.63 7.56
C GLU A 40 -7.53 4.96 8.28
N LEU A 41 -8.63 5.64 7.96
CA LEU A 41 -8.93 7.00 8.39
C LEU A 41 -10.30 7.05 9.07
N THR A 42 -10.49 8.06 9.93
CA THR A 42 -11.81 8.35 10.53
C THR A 42 -12.82 8.92 9.52
N GLY A 43 -12.33 9.35 8.35
CA GLY A 43 -13.11 9.96 7.28
C GLY A 43 -12.18 10.61 6.24
N LEU A 44 -12.74 11.40 5.32
CA LEU A 44 -12.02 11.99 4.18
C LEU A 44 -11.87 13.53 4.25
N ASN A 45 -12.28 14.16 5.34
CA ASN A 45 -12.13 15.60 5.53
C ASN A 45 -10.79 15.91 6.22
N MET A 46 -9.92 16.58 5.45
CA MET A 46 -8.55 16.91 5.84
C MET A 46 -8.41 17.66 7.17
N ASP A 47 -9.42 18.44 7.59
CA ASP A 47 -9.33 19.28 8.80
C ASP A 47 -9.72 18.53 10.07
N LYS A 48 -10.75 17.68 9.98
CA LYS A 48 -11.31 16.98 11.14
C LYS A 48 -10.81 15.54 11.28
N ASP A 49 -10.56 14.85 10.17
CA ASP A 49 -10.31 13.42 10.20
C ASP A 49 -8.85 13.11 10.53
N ARG A 50 -8.60 11.89 11.01
CA ARG A 50 -7.33 11.45 11.56
C ARG A 50 -6.95 10.06 11.06
N VAL A 51 -5.65 9.77 11.11
CA VAL A 51 -5.08 8.47 10.76
C VAL A 51 -5.33 7.47 11.89
N MET A 52 -6.00 6.37 11.60
CA MET A 52 -6.30 5.28 12.55
C MET A 52 -5.30 4.14 12.43
N GLU A 53 -4.87 3.82 11.22
CA GLU A 53 -3.90 2.76 10.96
C GLU A 53 -3.02 3.14 9.78
N VAL A 54 -1.76 2.70 9.80
CA VAL A 54 -0.85 2.78 8.66
C VAL A 54 -0.20 1.42 8.40
N ALA A 55 -0.24 0.99 7.14
CA ALA A 55 0.50 -0.15 6.64
C ALA A 55 1.43 0.28 5.51
N CYS A 56 2.61 -0.34 5.43
CA CYS A 56 3.58 -0.05 4.38
C CYS A 56 4.33 -1.30 3.92
N LEU A 57 4.59 -1.40 2.61
CA LEU A 57 5.56 -2.35 2.07
C LEU A 57 6.38 -1.72 0.94
N VAL A 58 7.48 -2.39 0.58
CA VAL A 58 8.30 -2.01 -0.58
C VAL A 58 8.32 -3.15 -1.59
N THR A 59 8.13 -2.82 -2.87
CA THR A 59 8.37 -3.76 -3.98
C THR A 59 9.46 -3.27 -4.91
N ASP A 60 10.01 -4.19 -5.70
CA ASP A 60 10.75 -3.83 -6.91
C ASP A 60 9.79 -3.34 -8.03
N GLY A 61 10.37 -2.88 -9.15
CA GLY A 61 9.61 -2.42 -10.31
C GLY A 61 8.87 -3.52 -11.08
N LYS A 62 8.98 -4.78 -10.67
CA LYS A 62 8.21 -5.92 -11.18
C LYS A 62 7.13 -6.38 -10.18
N LEU A 63 6.90 -5.61 -9.13
CA LEU A 63 5.92 -5.87 -8.08
C LEU A 63 6.26 -7.08 -7.19
N ASN A 64 7.51 -7.52 -7.16
CA ASN A 64 7.95 -8.50 -6.17
C ASN A 64 8.13 -7.82 -4.82
N VAL A 65 7.52 -8.38 -3.77
CA VAL A 65 7.68 -7.87 -2.40
C VAL A 65 9.13 -8.00 -1.95
N VAL A 66 9.71 -6.89 -1.49
CA VAL A 66 11.07 -6.81 -0.97
C VAL A 66 11.05 -6.80 0.55
N ALA A 67 10.14 -6.04 1.15
CA ALA A 67 9.99 -5.95 2.60
C ALA A 67 8.59 -5.46 2.97
N GLU A 68 8.13 -5.83 4.15
CA GLU A 68 6.88 -5.38 4.77
C GLU A 68 7.16 -4.74 6.12
N ALA A 69 6.56 -3.59 6.39
CA ALA A 69 6.62 -2.93 7.69
C ALA A 69 5.60 -3.56 8.65
N PRO A 70 5.80 -3.49 9.97
CA PRO A 70 4.71 -3.76 10.91
C PRO A 70 3.58 -2.76 10.68
N THR A 71 2.33 -3.24 10.66
CA THR A 71 1.15 -2.38 10.70
C THR A 71 1.08 -1.67 12.05
N VAL A 72 0.83 -0.36 12.04
CA VAL A 72 0.74 0.44 13.27
C VAL A 72 -0.66 1.02 13.39
N VAL A 73 -1.37 0.64 14.45
CA VAL A 73 -2.64 1.25 14.85
C VAL A 73 -2.34 2.45 15.74
N VAL A 74 -2.88 3.60 15.40
CA VAL A 74 -2.65 4.87 16.09
C VAL A 74 -3.77 5.13 17.09
N HIS A 75 -3.41 5.60 18.27
CA HIS A 75 -4.37 6.02 19.27
C HIS A 75 -5.21 7.20 18.75
N GLN A 76 -6.53 7.12 18.90
CA GLN A 76 -7.44 8.23 18.63
C GLN A 76 -8.36 8.48 19.83
N PRO A 77 -8.57 9.76 20.22
CA PRO A 77 -9.52 10.13 21.25
C PRO A 77 -10.95 9.65 20.97
N ASP A 78 -11.72 9.42 22.04
CA ASP A 78 -13.10 8.93 21.92
C ASP A 78 -14.00 9.88 21.15
N ASP A 79 -13.85 11.20 21.33
CA ASP A 79 -14.63 12.21 20.60
C ASP A 79 -14.36 12.20 19.09
N VAL A 80 -13.12 11.93 18.69
CA VAL A 80 -12.76 11.74 17.27
C VAL A 80 -13.42 10.48 16.70
N LEU A 81 -13.35 9.36 17.42
CA LEU A 81 -13.93 8.09 16.97
C LEU A 81 -15.46 8.14 16.94
N GLU A 82 -16.09 8.79 17.90
CA GLU A 82 -17.54 9.03 17.94
C GLU A 82 -17.99 10.07 16.90
N GLY A 83 -17.09 10.93 16.45
CA GLY A 83 -17.31 11.91 15.38
C GLY A 83 -17.27 11.35 13.95
N MET A 84 -16.93 10.07 13.78
CA MET A 84 -16.96 9.38 12.48
C MET A 84 -18.38 9.31 11.89
N ASP A 85 -18.47 9.25 10.57
CA ASP A 85 -19.75 8.96 9.90
C ASP A 85 -20.22 7.50 10.13
N ASP A 86 -21.49 7.23 9.81
CA ASP A 86 -22.10 5.93 10.09
C ASP A 86 -21.39 4.78 9.36
N TRP A 87 -20.91 5.03 8.14
CA TRP A 87 -20.19 4.04 7.36
C TRP A 87 -18.85 3.69 8.01
N CYS A 88 -18.06 4.69 8.43
CA CYS A 88 -16.79 4.48 9.11
C CYS A 88 -17.00 3.79 10.46
N LYS A 89 -18.02 4.17 11.23
CA LYS A 89 -18.36 3.53 12.51
C LYS A 89 -18.69 2.06 12.34
N GLU A 90 -19.54 1.72 11.37
CA GLU A 90 -19.90 0.34 11.08
C GLU A 90 -18.68 -0.44 10.58
N HIS A 91 -17.98 0.08 9.58
CA HIS A 91 -16.86 -0.60 8.94
C HIS A 91 -15.71 -0.88 9.91
N HIS A 92 -15.27 0.15 10.65
CA HIS A 92 -14.18 0.05 11.61
C HIS A 92 -14.59 -0.66 12.90
N GLY A 93 -15.88 -0.62 13.24
CA GLY A 93 -16.45 -1.43 14.31
C GLY A 93 -16.39 -2.92 14.00
N GLN A 94 -16.83 -3.33 12.80
CA GLN A 94 -16.82 -4.73 12.35
C GLN A 94 -15.40 -5.29 12.18
N SER A 95 -14.45 -4.47 11.72
CA SER A 95 -13.04 -4.88 11.59
C SER A 95 -12.34 -5.03 12.95
N GLY A 96 -12.88 -4.40 14.00
CA GLY A 96 -12.26 -4.27 15.31
C GLY A 96 -11.26 -3.12 15.42
N LEU A 97 -11.07 -2.33 14.35
CA LEU A 97 -10.11 -1.23 14.31
C LEU A 97 -10.47 -0.12 15.30
N THR A 98 -11.75 0.22 15.45
CA THR A 98 -12.18 1.25 16.42
C THR A 98 -11.74 0.88 17.83
N LYS A 99 -11.91 -0.39 18.23
CA LYS A 99 -11.47 -0.89 19.53
C LYS A 99 -9.95 -0.86 19.66
N ALA A 100 -9.24 -1.29 18.62
CA ALA A 100 -7.78 -1.27 18.59
C ALA A 100 -7.20 0.15 18.71
N CYS A 101 -7.84 1.15 18.11
CA CYS A 101 -7.43 2.56 18.24
C CYS A 101 -7.59 3.06 19.68
N LYS A 102 -8.70 2.72 20.35
CA LYS A 102 -8.91 3.09 21.76
C LYS A 102 -7.86 2.46 22.68
N GLU A 103 -7.49 1.22 22.42
CA GLU A 103 -6.51 0.46 23.22
C GLU A 103 -5.05 0.77 22.85
N SER A 104 -4.81 1.34 21.67
CA SER A 104 -3.47 1.69 21.20
C SER A 104 -2.85 2.77 22.08
N LYS A 105 -1.53 2.68 22.22
CA LYS A 105 -0.68 3.67 22.90
C LYS A 105 0.23 4.41 21.92
N MET A 106 0.13 4.12 20.63
CA MET A 106 1.02 4.68 19.62
C MET A 106 0.50 6.03 19.15
N THR A 107 1.35 7.05 19.17
CA THR A 107 1.03 8.34 18.56
C THR A 107 1.29 8.30 17.06
N VAL A 108 0.76 9.31 16.35
CA VAL A 108 0.97 9.44 14.90
C VAL A 108 2.45 9.72 14.57
N GLU A 109 3.17 10.42 15.45
CA GLU A 109 4.60 10.71 15.32
C GLU A 109 5.45 9.45 15.51
N GLU A 110 5.06 8.56 16.44
CA GLU A 110 5.72 7.27 16.62
C GLU A 110 5.50 6.37 15.41
N ALA A 111 4.27 6.33 14.88
CA ALA A 111 3.94 5.63 13.64
C ALA A 111 4.74 6.18 12.45
N GLU A 112 4.81 7.51 12.30
CA GLU A 112 5.62 8.16 11.27
C GLU A 112 7.08 7.72 11.34
N LYS A 113 7.66 7.75 12.55
CA LYS A 113 9.06 7.36 12.76
C LYS A 113 9.30 5.90 12.35
N ILE A 114 8.41 4.99 12.72
CA ILE A 114 8.50 3.56 12.35
C ILE A 114 8.49 3.41 10.82
N MET A 115 7.55 4.07 10.14
CA MET A 115 7.43 3.98 8.68
C MET A 115 8.61 4.60 7.95
N LEU A 116 9.09 5.76 8.42
CA LEU A 116 10.26 6.44 7.86
C LEU A 116 11.55 5.63 8.04
N ASP A 117 11.78 5.09 9.24
CA ASP A 117 12.96 4.26 9.52
C ASP A 117 12.92 2.96 8.70
N PHE A 118 11.73 2.40 8.44
CA PHE A 118 11.54 1.27 7.54
C PHE A 118 11.94 1.62 6.09
N VAL A 119 11.32 2.64 5.47
CA VAL A 119 11.57 2.91 4.03
C VAL A 119 12.98 3.40 3.73
N ARG A 120 13.67 4.02 4.70
CA ARG A 120 15.07 4.44 4.57
C ARG A 120 16.04 3.28 4.36
N GLN A 121 15.68 2.07 4.81
CA GLN A 121 16.50 0.88 4.61
C GLN A 121 16.49 0.40 3.15
N TYR A 122 15.43 0.74 2.40
CA TYR A 122 15.19 0.17 1.06
C TYR A 122 15.21 1.19 -0.07
N THR A 123 14.99 2.48 0.21
CA THR A 123 14.79 3.50 -0.81
C THR A 123 15.58 4.77 -0.52
N PRO A 124 16.22 5.38 -1.54
CA PRO A 124 16.84 6.68 -1.38
C PRO A 124 15.78 7.80 -1.27
N PRO A 125 16.05 8.86 -0.49
CA PRO A 125 15.09 9.94 -0.28
C PRO A 125 14.74 10.66 -1.59
N GLY A 126 13.45 10.91 -1.80
CA GLY A 126 12.90 11.66 -2.91
C GLY A 126 12.99 10.97 -4.26
N LYS A 127 13.22 9.65 -4.32
CA LYS A 127 13.38 8.91 -5.60
C LYS A 127 12.24 7.96 -5.92
N CYS A 128 11.73 7.25 -4.91
CA CYS A 128 10.71 6.23 -5.10
C CYS A 128 9.30 6.82 -4.92
N PRO A 129 8.37 6.58 -5.85
CA PRO A 129 7.01 7.11 -5.74
C PRO A 129 6.19 6.33 -4.72
N LEU A 130 5.21 7.04 -4.15
CA LEU A 130 4.13 6.45 -3.37
C LEU A 130 3.19 5.67 -4.30
N ALA A 131 2.80 4.46 -3.90
CA ALA A 131 1.96 3.57 -4.68
C ALA A 131 0.79 3.07 -3.82
N GLY A 132 -0.38 2.88 -4.44
CA GLY A 132 -1.56 2.33 -3.77
C GLY A 132 -2.84 2.49 -4.58
N ASN A 133 -3.98 2.08 -4.00
CA ASN A 133 -5.29 2.30 -4.60
C ASN A 133 -5.87 3.63 -4.12
N THR A 134 -6.19 4.55 -5.03
CA THR A 134 -6.72 5.88 -4.66
C THR A 134 -5.74 6.62 -3.72
N VAL A 135 -4.45 6.33 -3.88
CA VAL A 135 -3.38 6.72 -2.94
C VAL A 135 -3.13 8.23 -2.90
N PHE A 136 -3.75 8.97 -3.82
CA PHE A 136 -3.78 10.43 -3.74
C PHE A 136 -4.39 10.91 -2.41
N MET A 137 -5.47 10.26 -1.94
CA MET A 137 -6.08 10.63 -0.66
C MET A 137 -5.15 10.34 0.51
N ASP A 138 -4.51 9.17 0.53
CA ASP A 138 -3.51 8.83 1.55
C ASP A 138 -2.39 9.85 1.58
N ARG A 139 -1.90 10.26 0.40
CA ARG A 139 -0.84 11.28 0.29
C ARG A 139 -1.21 12.59 0.98
N LEU A 140 -2.45 13.05 0.83
CA LEU A 140 -2.90 14.29 1.48
C LEU A 140 -2.84 14.16 3.01
N PHE A 141 -3.28 13.03 3.56
CA PHE A 141 -3.19 12.77 5.00
C PHE A 141 -1.74 12.62 5.47
N LEU A 142 -0.88 11.94 4.71
CA LEU A 142 0.55 11.83 5.00
C LEU A 142 1.22 13.22 5.02
N GLN A 143 0.91 14.11 4.08
CA GLN A 143 1.46 15.47 4.07
C GLN A 143 1.11 16.26 5.34
N ARG A 144 -0.07 16.03 5.90
CA ARG A 144 -0.54 16.74 7.11
C ARG A 144 -0.05 16.09 8.40
N HIS A 145 -0.08 14.77 8.47
CA HIS A 145 0.10 14.02 9.73
C HIS A 145 1.42 13.26 9.83
N MET A 146 2.07 12.97 8.70
CA MET A 146 3.36 12.25 8.64
C MET A 146 4.30 12.90 7.60
N PRO A 147 4.61 14.21 7.75
CA PRO A 147 5.30 14.99 6.72
C PRO A 147 6.75 14.57 6.44
N ALA A 148 7.48 14.05 7.42
CA ALA A 148 8.84 13.54 7.21
C ALA A 148 8.82 12.20 6.45
N PHE A 149 7.84 11.35 6.73
CA PHE A 149 7.62 10.13 5.94
C PHE A 149 7.22 10.46 4.50
N GLU A 150 6.29 11.39 4.30
CA GLU A 150 5.86 11.82 2.96
C GLU A 150 7.00 12.41 2.13
N LYS A 151 7.83 13.27 2.73
CA LYS A 151 8.97 13.92 2.06
C LYS A 151 10.06 12.95 1.63
N HIS A 152 10.12 11.75 2.22
CA HIS A 152 11.04 10.71 1.77
C HIS A 152 10.65 10.14 0.41
N MET A 153 9.37 10.27 0.02
CA MET A 153 8.84 9.75 -1.24
C MET A 153 8.95 10.79 -2.36
N HIS A 154 9.00 10.33 -3.60
CA HIS A 154 8.97 11.20 -4.78
C HIS A 154 7.60 11.90 -4.91
N TYR A 155 7.54 13.06 -5.56
CA TYR A 155 6.30 13.85 -5.72
C TYR A 155 5.21 13.15 -6.58
N ARG A 156 5.62 12.17 -7.40
CA ARG A 156 4.70 11.36 -8.22
C ARG A 156 4.10 10.24 -7.40
N ILE A 157 2.93 9.77 -7.85
CA ILE A 157 2.26 8.59 -7.32
C ILE A 157 2.05 7.55 -8.42
N VAL A 158 1.98 6.28 -8.03
CA VAL A 158 1.47 5.17 -8.85
C VAL A 158 0.10 4.80 -8.30
N ASP A 159 -0.94 5.38 -8.89
CA ASP A 159 -2.32 5.16 -8.45
C ASP A 159 -2.99 4.04 -9.26
N VAL A 160 -3.22 2.91 -8.59
CA VAL A 160 -3.86 1.73 -9.18
C VAL A 160 -5.30 2.03 -9.60
N SER A 161 -6.00 2.93 -8.93
CA SER A 161 -7.36 3.32 -9.29
C SER A 161 -7.41 4.04 -10.64
N SER A 162 -6.36 4.82 -10.98
CA SER A 162 -6.22 5.41 -12.31
C SER A 162 -6.13 4.33 -13.39
N VAL A 163 -5.33 3.27 -13.15
CA VAL A 163 -5.22 2.14 -14.08
C VAL A 163 -6.54 1.36 -14.18
N LYS A 164 -7.23 1.14 -13.05
CA LYS A 164 -8.55 0.47 -13.01
C LYS A 164 -9.57 1.22 -13.86
N GLU A 165 -9.65 2.54 -13.74
CA GLU A 165 -10.60 3.36 -14.50
C GLU A 165 -10.30 3.38 -16.00
N LEU A 166 -9.03 3.37 -16.41
CA LEU A 166 -8.63 3.21 -17.81
C LEU A 166 -8.97 1.80 -18.33
N CYS A 167 -8.65 0.76 -17.57
CA CYS A 167 -8.94 -0.63 -17.92
C CYS A 167 -10.44 -0.87 -18.11
N LYS A 168 -11.27 -0.35 -17.20
CA LYS A 168 -12.73 -0.41 -17.30
C LYS A 168 -13.28 0.14 -18.62
N ARG A 169 -12.67 1.21 -19.15
CA ARG A 169 -13.10 1.88 -20.39
C ARG A 169 -12.50 1.27 -21.64
N TRP A 170 -11.20 0.97 -21.61
CA TRP A 170 -10.45 0.54 -22.79
C TRP A 170 -10.42 -0.97 -22.97
N TYR A 171 -10.52 -1.73 -21.87
CA TYR A 171 -10.42 -3.19 -21.83
C TYR A 171 -11.51 -3.82 -20.92
N PRO A 172 -12.81 -3.60 -21.21
CA PRO A 172 -13.91 -3.94 -20.32
C PRO A 172 -14.01 -5.45 -19.99
N GLN A 173 -13.59 -6.34 -20.89
CA GLN A 173 -13.56 -7.77 -20.60
C GLN A 173 -12.47 -8.12 -19.57
N ALA A 174 -11.24 -7.67 -19.79
CA ALA A 174 -10.14 -7.89 -18.85
C ALA A 174 -10.44 -7.28 -17.47
N TYR A 175 -11.11 -6.13 -17.43
CA TYR A 175 -11.61 -5.53 -16.19
C TYR A 175 -12.63 -6.44 -15.47
N ARG A 176 -13.61 -7.01 -16.18
CA ARG A 176 -14.57 -7.94 -15.59
C ARG A 176 -13.90 -9.21 -15.07
N ASP A 177 -12.95 -9.76 -15.81
CA ASP A 177 -12.22 -10.96 -15.42
C ASP A 177 -11.40 -10.71 -14.14
N ALA A 178 -10.78 -9.53 -14.03
CA ALA A 178 -10.04 -9.12 -12.84
C ALA A 178 -10.93 -9.00 -11.58
N LEU A 179 -12.21 -8.63 -11.72
CA LEU A 179 -13.16 -8.59 -10.60
C LEU A 179 -13.58 -9.98 -10.09
N GLN A 180 -13.44 -11.02 -10.91
CA GLN A 180 -13.85 -12.38 -10.55
C GLN A 180 -12.79 -13.15 -9.74
N VAL A 181 -11.57 -12.61 -9.64
CA VAL A 181 -10.51 -13.16 -8.81
C VAL A 181 -10.85 -12.88 -7.34
N LYS A 182 -11.35 -13.91 -6.64
CA LYS A 182 -11.82 -13.83 -5.23
C LYS A 182 -10.78 -13.19 -4.30
N SER A 183 -11.22 -12.24 -3.46
CA SER A 183 -10.45 -11.72 -2.33
C SER A 183 -10.37 -12.78 -1.21
N GLY A 184 -9.18 -13.25 -0.88
CA GLY A 184 -8.96 -14.07 0.32
C GLY A 184 -9.08 -13.21 1.59
N SER A 185 -9.83 -13.69 2.57
CA SER A 185 -10.02 -13.06 3.89
C SER A 185 -8.73 -13.01 4.70
N HIS A 186 -7.89 -12.00 4.52
CA HIS A 186 -6.93 -11.59 5.54
C HIS A 186 -7.09 -10.11 5.78
N ARG A 187 -7.44 -9.75 7.02
CA ARG A 187 -7.79 -8.39 7.47
C ARG A 187 -6.69 -7.36 7.17
N TYR A 188 -5.47 -7.81 6.90
CA TYR A 188 -4.33 -6.98 6.51
C TYR A 188 -3.53 -7.68 5.41
N MET A 189 -3.62 -7.12 4.20
CA MET A 189 -2.72 -7.36 3.07
C MET A 189 -2.99 -6.25 2.05
N LEU A 190 -2.71 -4.99 2.41
CA LEU A 190 -2.91 -3.76 1.59
C LEU A 190 -4.06 -3.90 0.59
N ARG A 191 -5.29 -3.53 0.97
CA ARG A 191 -6.56 -4.20 0.59
C ARG A 191 -6.85 -4.58 -0.88
N THR A 192 -6.00 -4.33 -1.86
CA THR A 192 -5.96 -5.06 -3.16
C THR A 192 -4.62 -4.89 -3.91
N PHE A 193 -3.45 -5.13 -3.29
CA PHE A 193 -2.17 -4.83 -3.97
C PHE A 193 -1.72 -5.90 -4.97
N LEU A 194 -2.24 -7.12 -4.83
CA LEU A 194 -1.94 -8.26 -5.71
C LEU A 194 -3.22 -9.01 -6.05
N ILE A 195 -4.14 -8.42 -6.83
CA ILE A 195 -4.88 -9.28 -7.77
C ILE A 195 -3.81 -9.80 -8.73
N ARG A 196 -3.42 -11.07 -8.51
CA ARG A 196 -2.57 -11.87 -9.39
C ARG A 196 -2.72 -11.44 -10.86
N LEU A 197 -1.75 -10.67 -11.35
CA LEU A 197 -1.42 -10.64 -12.77
C LEU A 197 -0.41 -11.77 -13.07
N SER A 198 -0.77 -12.98 -12.64
CA SER A 198 -0.08 -14.24 -12.94
C SER A 198 -1.10 -15.32 -13.21
#